data_AF-A0A2A2WC59-F1
#
_entry.id   AF-A0A2A2WC59-F1
#
_cell.length_a   1.000
_cell.length_b   1.000
_cell.length_c   1.000
_cell.angle_alpha   90.00
_cell.angle_beta   90.00
_cell.angle_gamma   90.00
#
_symmetry.space_group_name_H-M   'P 1'
#
loop_
_entity.id
_entity.type
_entity.pdbx_description
1 polymer ?
#
loop_
_entity_poly.entity_id
_entity_poly.type
_entity_poly.pdbx_seq_one_letter_code
_entity_poly.pdbx_strand_id
1 'polypeptide(L)'
;MKAIITAMITCAVIFGLSAGATQFLLKKTPADLEATDSSAATEPRGELAADQAIDPQGEAVPVSFRPDNNVSVEAVLQMSDSIKRMEQELAEREERVKRDEMRVKLIFDDLATEQDELRAFSEGIDTKLDMLSRMTEELKSTISDVEQKKAELEKLTKKADTKKVNTVSNADTQADEVKGWFEGLQPEQAAEYIREFSNNGKMGFAASLLQKMPDRQKSKILGAMNDPILVDQLIEALTNK
;
A
#
# COMPACT_ATOMS: atom_id res chain seq x y z
N MET A 1 -17.07 -4.04 -4.78
CA MET A 1 -17.27 -5.03 -3.69
C MET A 1 -16.50 -6.32 -3.90
N LYS A 2 -16.60 -7.02 -5.05
CA LYS A 2 -15.88 -8.29 -5.29
C LYS A 2 -14.35 -8.19 -5.13
N ALA A 3 -13.74 -7.11 -5.62
CA ALA A 3 -12.29 -6.86 -5.52
C ALA A 3 -11.79 -6.70 -4.07
N ILE A 4 -12.59 -6.07 -3.20
CA ILE A 4 -12.24 -5.85 -1.78
C ILE A 4 -12.32 -7.18 -1.01
N ILE A 5 -13.33 -8.00 -1.34
CA ILE A 5 -13.50 -9.32 -0.73
C ILE A 5 -12.35 -10.25 -1.15
N THR A 6 -11.95 -10.25 -2.42
CA THR A 6 -10.78 -11.02 -2.87
C THR A 6 -9.49 -10.56 -2.22
N ALA A 7 -9.29 -9.25 -2.04
CA ALA A 7 -8.09 -8.70 -1.38
C ALA A 7 -8.01 -9.12 0.10
N MET A 8 -9.13 -9.07 0.83
CA MET A 8 -9.20 -9.55 2.21
C MET A 8 -8.90 -11.05 2.34
N ILE A 9 -9.42 -11.86 1.43
CA ILE A 9 -9.18 -13.32 1.44
C ILE A 9 -7.70 -13.61 1.16
N THR A 10 -7.07 -12.93 0.20
CA THR A 10 -5.63 -13.11 -0.06
C THR A 10 -4.77 -12.68 1.14
N CYS A 11 -5.10 -11.57 1.81
CA CYS A 11 -4.37 -11.15 3.01
C CYS A 11 -4.53 -12.17 4.15
N ALA A 12 -5.73 -12.71 4.36
CA ALA A 12 -5.98 -13.73 5.37
C ALA A 12 -5.20 -15.03 5.10
N VAL A 13 -5.09 -15.45 3.83
CA VAL A 13 -4.33 -16.65 3.43
C VAL A 13 -2.82 -16.44 3.63
N ILE A 14 -2.27 -15.30 3.21
CA ILE A 14 -0.84 -15.00 3.38
C ILE A 14 -0.47 -14.91 4.87
N PHE A 15 -1.30 -14.24 5.67
CA PHE A 15 -1.09 -14.11 7.11
C PHE A 15 -1.22 -15.47 7.83
N GLY A 16 -2.20 -16.30 7.44
CA GLY A 16 -2.39 -17.64 7.98
C GLY A 16 -1.23 -18.59 7.68
N LEU A 17 -0.69 -18.55 6.45
CA LEU A 17 0.48 -19.35 6.07
C LEU A 17 1.75 -18.88 6.79
N SER A 18 1.93 -17.57 6.96
CA SER A 18 3.08 -17.00 7.68
C SER A 18 3.04 -17.33 9.18
N ALA A 19 1.88 -17.18 9.82
CA ALA A 19 1.69 -17.55 11.23
C ALA A 19 1.83 -19.06 11.46
N GLY A 20 1.33 -19.89 10.53
CA GLY A 20 1.47 -21.35 10.56
C GLY A 20 2.91 -21.83 10.42
N ALA A 21 3.68 -21.25 9.50
CA ALA A 21 5.09 -21.56 9.32
C ALA A 21 5.93 -21.19 10.56
N THR A 22 5.61 -20.05 11.18
CA THR A 22 6.29 -19.55 12.38
C THR A 22 6.05 -20.47 13.59
N GLN A 23 4.81 -20.89 13.82
CA GLN A 23 4.47 -21.84 14.89
C GLN A 23 5.03 -23.25 14.63
N PHE A 24 5.16 -23.68 13.37
CA PHE A 24 5.73 -24.97 13.00
C PHE A 24 7.25 -25.02 13.20
N LEU A 25 7.96 -23.92 12.97
CA LEU A 25 9.39 -23.80 13.28
C LEU A 25 9.66 -23.72 14.79
N LEU A 26 8.83 -22.98 15.53
CA LEU A 26 8.95 -22.87 17.00
C LEU A 26 8.65 -24.19 17.73
N LYS A 27 7.77 -25.04 17.20
CA LYS A 27 7.51 -26.38 17.78
C LYS A 27 8.62 -27.40 17.50
N LYS A 28 9.58 -27.10 16.61
CA LYS A 28 10.64 -28.05 16.20
C LYS A 28 11.95 -27.93 16.97
N THR A 29 12.01 -27.10 18.00
CA THR A 29 13.16 -27.02 18.93
C THR A 29 12.82 -27.68 20.27
N PRO A 30 13.15 -28.97 20.47
CA PRO A 30 13.54 -29.45 21.78
C PRO A 30 15.07 -29.35 21.89
N ALA A 31 15.52 -28.64 22.93
CA ALA A 31 16.90 -28.62 23.43
C ALA A 31 17.96 -28.05 22.49
N ASP A 32 18.23 -26.73 22.57
CA ASP A 32 19.63 -26.24 22.67
C ASP A 32 19.79 -24.71 22.82
N LEU A 33 18.76 -23.95 23.18
CA LEU A 33 18.90 -22.49 23.34
C LEU A 33 18.19 -21.98 24.60
N GLU A 34 18.63 -22.45 25.76
CA GLU A 34 18.51 -21.69 27.01
C GLU A 34 19.90 -21.57 27.64
N ALA A 35 20.58 -20.46 27.38
CA ALA A 35 21.48 -19.80 28.32
C ALA A 35 22.03 -18.51 27.70
N THR A 36 21.20 -17.46 27.66
CA THR A 36 21.69 -16.09 27.71
C THR A 36 20.51 -15.17 27.97
N ASP A 37 20.23 -14.90 29.24
CA ASP A 37 20.21 -13.51 29.68
C ASP A 37 20.27 -13.36 31.22
N SER A 38 20.78 -12.21 31.63
CA SER A 38 20.72 -11.59 32.96
C SER A 38 21.76 -12.01 34.02
N SER A 39 22.84 -11.23 34.13
CA SER A 39 23.10 -10.57 35.43
C SER A 39 24.00 -9.35 35.33
N ALA A 40 23.69 -8.42 36.22
CA ALA A 40 24.15 -7.05 36.32
C ALA A 40 25.59 -6.92 36.87
N ALA A 41 26.15 -5.74 36.60
CA ALA A 41 27.37 -5.21 37.19
C ALA A 41 27.37 -5.21 38.73
N THR A 42 28.54 -5.48 39.32
CA THR A 42 29.02 -4.93 40.61
C THR A 42 30.53 -5.24 40.73
N GLU A 43 31.37 -4.19 40.81
CA GLU A 43 32.79 -4.29 41.18
C GLU A 43 32.96 -4.79 42.64
N PRO A 44 34.15 -5.29 43.01
CA PRO A 44 35.00 -4.41 43.82
C PRO A 44 36.52 -4.47 43.56
N ARG A 45 37.13 -3.42 44.07
CA ARG A 45 38.51 -2.91 44.04
C ARG A 45 39.39 -3.46 45.18
N GLY A 46 40.71 -3.53 44.93
CA GLY A 46 41.80 -3.62 45.93
C GLY A 46 42.21 -5.06 46.28
N GLU A 47 43.46 -5.50 46.23
CA GLU A 47 44.70 -4.89 46.75
C GLU A 47 45.91 -5.46 45.97
N LEU A 48 46.76 -4.58 45.42
CA LEU A 48 48.08 -4.93 44.91
C LEU A 48 49.11 -4.61 46.00
N ALA A 49 49.69 -5.65 46.60
CA ALA A 49 50.89 -5.52 47.40
C ALA A 49 52.10 -5.63 46.47
N ALA A 50 52.88 -4.56 46.44
CA ALA A 50 54.20 -4.49 45.85
C ALA A 50 55.19 -5.37 46.65
N ASP A 51 56.16 -5.92 45.91
CA ASP A 51 57.59 -5.62 46.08
C ASP A 51 58.46 -6.89 46.10
N GLN A 52 59.17 -7.12 45.00
CA GLN A 52 60.61 -7.39 45.04
C GLN A 52 61.21 -7.24 43.63
N ALA A 53 61.93 -6.15 43.47
CA ALA A 53 62.77 -5.80 42.34
C ALA A 53 64.01 -6.71 42.24
N ILE A 54 64.42 -7.12 41.02
CA ILE A 54 65.83 -7.20 40.59
C ILE A 54 65.93 -6.87 39.07
N ASP A 55 66.55 -5.72 38.83
CA ASP A 55 67.31 -5.12 37.70
C ASP A 55 67.15 -5.53 36.21
N PRO A 56 67.19 -4.55 35.27
CA PRO A 56 67.15 -4.75 33.83
C PRO A 56 68.53 -4.56 33.19
N GLN A 57 69.19 -5.63 32.77
CA GLN A 57 70.19 -5.63 31.70
C GLN A 57 70.67 -7.06 31.44
N GLY A 58 70.25 -7.63 30.31
CA GLY A 58 70.59 -8.98 29.92
C GLY A 58 70.26 -9.18 28.46
N GLU A 59 71.14 -8.67 27.60
CA GLU A 59 71.19 -8.91 26.17
C GLU A 59 71.15 -10.42 25.91
N ALA A 60 70.03 -10.92 25.36
CA ALA A 60 69.86 -12.32 25.01
C ALA A 60 70.73 -12.65 23.80
N VAL A 61 71.99 -12.97 24.06
CA VAL A 61 72.90 -13.51 23.04
C VAL A 61 72.46 -14.93 22.64
N PRO A 62 72.45 -15.25 21.33
CA PRO A 62 72.10 -16.58 20.87
C PRO A 62 73.16 -17.60 21.32
N VAL A 63 72.70 -18.67 21.96
CA VAL A 63 73.53 -19.82 22.35
C VAL A 63 74.03 -20.52 21.09
N SER A 64 75.28 -20.27 20.70
CA SER A 64 75.95 -21.03 19.67
C SER A 64 76.32 -22.42 20.23
N PHE A 65 75.69 -23.47 19.72
CA PHE A 65 76.15 -24.84 19.95
C PHE A 65 77.49 -25.03 19.24
N ARG A 66 78.57 -25.19 20.01
CA ARG A 66 79.84 -25.76 19.52
C ARG A 66 79.76 -27.28 19.68
N PRO A 67 79.79 -28.08 18.60
CA PRO A 67 79.89 -29.52 18.74
C PRO A 67 81.34 -29.89 19.06
N ASP A 68 81.65 -30.08 20.35
CA ASP A 68 82.98 -30.51 20.81
C ASP A 68 83.22 -32.03 20.72
N ASN A 69 82.50 -32.73 19.84
CA ASN A 69 82.77 -34.13 19.54
C ASN A 69 82.67 -34.34 18.04
N ASN A 70 83.61 -35.13 17.50
CA ASN A 70 83.60 -35.60 16.12
C ASN A 70 82.21 -36.19 15.83
N VAL A 71 81.36 -35.40 15.19
CA VAL A 71 80.00 -35.82 14.82
C VAL A 71 80.20 -37.03 13.94
N SER A 72 79.75 -38.21 14.40
CA SER A 72 79.87 -39.42 13.60
C SER A 72 79.19 -39.15 12.26
N VAL A 73 79.77 -39.64 11.17
CA VAL A 73 79.20 -39.47 9.82
C VAL A 73 77.73 -39.94 9.79
N GLU A 74 77.40 -40.93 10.62
CA GLU A 74 76.04 -41.42 10.86
C GLU A 74 75.13 -40.38 11.54
N ALA A 75 75.60 -39.65 12.54
CA ALA A 75 74.83 -38.56 13.18
C ALA A 75 74.61 -37.38 12.22
N VAL A 76 75.58 -37.06 11.36
CA VAL A 76 75.41 -36.07 10.28
C VAL A 76 74.36 -36.54 9.26
N LEU A 77 74.37 -37.82 8.89
CA LEU A 77 73.37 -38.41 8.00
C LEU A 77 71.97 -38.41 8.63
N GLN A 78 71.86 -38.80 9.91
CA GLN A 78 70.60 -38.77 10.67
C GLN A 78 70.03 -37.35 10.79
N MET A 79 70.89 -36.34 10.97
CA MET A 79 70.50 -34.94 10.96
C MET A 79 70.10 -34.47 9.56
N SER A 80 70.76 -34.94 8.50
CA SER A 80 70.36 -34.62 7.12
C SER A 80 68.99 -35.22 6.77
N ASP A 81 68.69 -36.42 7.27
CA ASP A 81 67.38 -37.06 7.10
C ASP A 81 66.29 -36.35 7.92
N SER A 82 66.61 -35.83 9.10
CA SER A 82 65.65 -35.03 9.88
C SER A 82 65.39 -33.65 9.25
N ILE A 83 66.42 -33.01 8.68
CA ILE A 83 66.26 -31.75 7.92
C ILE A 83 65.40 -31.99 6.68
N LYS A 84 65.64 -33.06 5.92
CA LYS A 84 64.79 -33.41 4.76
C LYS A 84 63.34 -33.68 5.14
N ARG A 85 63.08 -34.36 6.26
CA ARG A 85 61.71 -34.55 6.77
C ARG A 85 61.07 -33.24 7.20
N MET A 86 61.82 -32.35 7.86
CA MET A 86 61.33 -31.04 8.27
C MET A 86 61.03 -30.14 7.07
N GLU A 87 61.86 -30.19 6.02
CA GLU A 87 61.62 -29.48 4.76
C GLU A 87 60.35 -29.98 4.06
N GLN A 88 60.14 -31.30 4.03
CA GLN A 88 58.89 -31.89 3.52
C GLN A 88 57.67 -31.45 4.33
N GLU A 89 57.77 -31.47 5.67
CA GLU A 89 56.67 -31.02 6.53
C GLU A 89 56.37 -29.52 6.37
N LEU A 90 57.40 -28.68 6.20
CA LEU A 90 57.26 -27.27 5.90
C LEU A 90 56.58 -27.05 4.55
N ALA A 91 56.98 -27.78 3.51
CA ALA A 91 56.35 -27.70 2.19
C ALA A 91 54.86 -28.10 2.25
N GLU A 92 54.52 -29.16 2.99
CA GLU A 92 53.12 -29.55 3.20
C GLU A 92 52.32 -28.50 3.97
N ARG A 93 52.91 -27.86 4.98
CA ARG A 93 52.27 -26.76 5.73
C ARG A 93 52.06 -25.54 4.85
N GLU A 94 53.04 -25.14 4.05
CA GLU A 94 52.89 -24.03 3.11
C GLU A 94 51.79 -24.30 2.08
N GLU A 95 51.68 -25.53 1.56
CA GLU A 95 50.62 -25.90 0.64
C GLU A 95 49.24 -25.85 1.30
N ARG A 96 49.13 -26.27 2.57
CA ARG A 96 47.89 -26.13 3.35
C ARG A 96 47.53 -24.66 3.54
N VAL A 97 48.47 -23.83 3.96
CA VAL A 97 48.25 -22.39 4.15
C VAL A 97 47.81 -21.74 2.85
N LYS A 98 48.45 -22.03 1.71
CA LYS A 98 48.03 -21.51 0.40
C LYS A 98 46.61 -21.92 0.03
N ARG A 99 46.20 -23.15 0.35
CA ARG A 99 44.82 -23.62 0.12
C ARG A 99 43.82 -22.89 1.03
N ASP A 100 44.18 -22.68 2.28
CA ASP A 100 43.35 -21.95 3.24
C ASP A 100 43.22 -20.46 2.87
N GLU A 101 44.31 -19.83 2.43
CA GLU A 101 44.30 -18.46 1.91
C GLU A 101 43.37 -18.32 0.70
N MET A 102 43.43 -19.27 -0.25
CA MET A 102 42.54 -19.28 -1.41
C MET A 102 41.07 -19.47 -0.99
N ARG A 103 40.80 -20.35 -0.03
CA ARG A 103 39.46 -20.57 0.50
C ARG A 103 38.92 -19.32 1.19
N VAL A 104 39.73 -18.67 2.01
CA VAL A 104 39.37 -17.43 2.70
C VAL A 104 39.09 -16.32 1.69
N LYS A 105 39.91 -16.21 0.64
CA LYS A 105 39.68 -15.26 -0.45
C LYS A 105 38.34 -15.49 -1.15
N LEU A 106 38.01 -16.74 -1.48
CA LEU A 106 36.72 -17.08 -2.10
C LEU A 106 35.55 -16.70 -1.19
N ILE A 107 35.66 -16.91 0.12
CA ILE A 107 34.63 -16.51 1.08
C ILE A 107 34.48 -14.98 1.12
N PHE A 108 35.57 -14.22 1.07
CA PHE A 108 35.48 -12.76 1.03
C PHE A 108 34.85 -12.23 -0.26
N ASP A 109 35.17 -12.83 -1.40
CA ASP A 109 34.58 -12.46 -2.69
C ASP A 109 33.05 -12.74 -2.68
N ASP A 110 32.63 -13.87 -2.10
CA ASP A 110 31.22 -14.22 -1.90
C ASP A 110 30.52 -13.24 -0.96
N LEU A 111 31.12 -12.96 0.20
CA LEU A 111 30.59 -12.01 1.19
C LEU A 111 30.45 -10.58 0.60
N ALA A 112 31.41 -10.16 -0.22
CA ALA A 112 31.34 -8.87 -0.91
C ALA A 112 30.17 -8.83 -1.90
N THR A 113 29.97 -9.91 -2.65
CA THR A 113 28.85 -10.04 -3.59
C THR A 113 27.50 -10.02 -2.85
N GLU A 114 27.38 -10.77 -1.75
CA GLU A 114 26.18 -10.76 -0.90
C GLU A 114 25.91 -9.37 -0.30
N GLN A 115 26.95 -8.64 0.12
CA GLN A 115 26.80 -7.27 0.63
C GLN A 115 26.28 -6.31 -0.44
N ASP A 116 26.79 -6.41 -1.66
CA ASP A 116 26.32 -5.60 -2.79
C ASP A 116 24.86 -5.93 -3.15
N GLU A 117 24.48 -7.21 -3.14
CA GLU A 117 23.10 -7.65 -3.34
C GLU A 117 22.17 -7.14 -2.24
N LEU A 118 22.57 -7.22 -0.97
CA LEU A 118 21.81 -6.68 0.16
C LEU A 118 21.65 -5.16 0.07
N ARG A 119 22.69 -4.46 -0.37
CA ARG A 119 22.64 -3.02 -0.58
C ARG A 119 21.66 -2.66 -1.69
N ALA A 120 21.73 -3.34 -2.84
CA ALA A 120 20.79 -3.16 -3.94
C ALA A 120 19.35 -3.48 -3.50
N PHE A 121 19.17 -4.51 -2.67
CA PHE A 121 17.87 -4.85 -2.09
C PHE A 121 17.36 -3.76 -1.14
N SER A 122 18.21 -3.18 -0.29
CA SER A 122 17.87 -2.06 0.58
C SER A 122 17.43 -0.83 -0.22
N GLU A 123 18.19 -0.45 -1.25
CA GLU A 123 17.82 0.65 -2.14
C GLU A 123 16.49 0.35 -2.87
N GLY A 124 16.27 -0.91 -3.24
CA GLY A 124 14.99 -1.39 -3.78
C GLY A 124 13.82 -1.31 -2.78
N ILE A 125 14.07 -1.41 -1.48
CA ILE A 125 13.06 -1.20 -0.44
C ILE A 125 12.76 0.29 -0.29
N ASP A 126 13.78 1.14 -0.21
CA ASP A 126 13.61 2.58 -0.03
C ASP A 126 12.80 3.19 -1.18
N THR A 127 13.09 2.79 -2.42
CA THR A 127 12.30 3.23 -3.59
C THR A 127 10.84 2.77 -3.52
N LYS A 128 10.56 1.57 -3.00
CA LYS A 128 9.18 1.09 -2.78
C LYS A 128 8.49 1.85 -1.65
N LEU A 129 9.20 2.18 -0.57
CA LEU A 129 8.67 2.98 0.52
C LEU A 129 8.33 4.40 0.04
N ASP A 130 9.18 5.01 -0.77
CA ASP A 130 8.92 6.30 -1.40
C ASP A 130 7.69 6.24 -2.31
N MET A 131 7.53 5.17 -3.10
CA MET A 131 6.36 4.97 -3.94
C MET A 131 5.09 4.81 -3.11
N LEU A 132 5.13 4.03 -2.02
CA LEU A 132 4.01 3.90 -1.09
C LEU A 132 3.66 5.23 -0.40
N SER A 133 4.67 6.00 -0.02
CA SER A 133 4.48 7.34 0.56
C SER A 133 3.75 8.27 -0.43
N ARG A 134 4.19 8.30 -1.70
CA ARG A 134 3.52 9.07 -2.76
C ARG A 134 2.09 8.61 -3.00
N MET A 135 1.85 7.30 -3.08
CA MET A 135 0.48 6.74 -3.21
C MET A 135 -0.40 7.11 -2.02
N THR A 136 0.16 7.14 -0.80
CA THR A 136 -0.58 7.53 0.40
C THR A 136 -0.96 9.01 0.35
N GLU A 137 -0.06 9.88 -0.12
CA GLU A 137 -0.35 11.30 -0.27
C GLU A 137 -1.36 11.55 -1.40
N GLU A 138 -1.26 10.84 -2.53
CA GLU A 138 -2.26 10.86 -3.59
C GLU A 138 -3.63 10.42 -3.08
N LEU A 139 -3.70 9.31 -2.34
CA LEU A 139 -4.96 8.84 -1.74
C LEU A 139 -5.56 9.91 -0.82
N LYS A 140 -4.74 10.54 0.03
CA LYS A 140 -5.19 11.63 0.90
C LYS A 140 -5.72 12.83 0.11
N SER A 141 -5.06 13.21 -0.99
CA SER A 141 -5.54 14.24 -1.91
C SER A 141 -6.88 13.85 -2.53
N THR A 142 -7.01 12.62 -3.06
CA THR A 142 -8.28 12.16 -3.66
C THR A 142 -9.42 12.10 -2.65
N ILE A 143 -9.15 11.73 -1.39
CA ILE A 143 -10.15 11.75 -0.32
C ILE A 143 -10.61 13.19 -0.07
N SER A 144 -9.69 14.15 0.01
CA SER A 144 -10.04 15.57 0.16
C SER A 144 -10.88 16.09 -1.01
N ASP A 145 -10.50 15.76 -2.25
CA ASP A 145 -11.25 16.16 -3.44
C ASP A 145 -12.66 15.54 -3.47
N VAL A 146 -12.80 14.29 -3.07
CA VAL A 146 -14.10 13.61 -2.96
C VAL A 146 -14.96 14.28 -1.88
N GLU A 147 -14.38 14.65 -0.75
CA GLU A 147 -15.09 15.35 0.31
C GLU A 147 -15.55 16.75 -0.13
N GLN A 148 -14.71 17.49 -0.86
CA GLN A 148 -15.08 18.77 -1.46
C GLN A 148 -16.22 18.60 -2.48
N LYS A 149 -16.10 17.63 -3.40
CA LYS A 149 -17.16 17.34 -4.38
C LYS A 149 -18.46 16.92 -3.70
N LYS A 150 -18.40 16.16 -2.61
CA LYS A 150 -19.58 15.79 -1.81
C LYS A 150 -20.23 17.04 -1.21
N ALA A 151 -19.43 17.96 -0.65
CA ALA A 151 -19.94 19.21 -0.10
C ALA A 151 -20.55 20.13 -1.18
N GLU A 152 -19.96 20.17 -2.39
CA GLU A 152 -20.52 20.90 -3.53
C GLU A 152 -21.82 20.28 -4.02
N LEU A 153 -21.88 18.95 -4.15
CA LEU A 153 -23.10 18.23 -4.49
C LEU A 153 -24.19 18.49 -3.45
N GLU A 154 -23.88 18.46 -2.16
CA GLU A 154 -24.85 18.76 -1.10
C GLU A 154 -25.37 20.21 -1.18
N LYS A 155 -24.51 21.17 -1.56
CA LYS A 155 -24.95 22.55 -1.81
C LYS A 155 -25.84 22.63 -3.06
N LEU A 156 -25.52 21.89 -4.12
CA LEU A 156 -26.30 21.86 -5.35
C LEU A 156 -27.65 21.16 -5.14
N THR A 157 -27.71 20.07 -4.37
CA THR A 157 -28.98 19.41 -4.03
C THR A 157 -29.87 20.31 -3.20
N LYS A 158 -29.33 20.98 -2.16
CA LYS A 158 -30.08 21.98 -1.37
C LYS A 158 -30.61 23.12 -2.25
N LYS A 159 -29.82 23.60 -3.22
CA LYS A 159 -30.25 24.62 -4.19
C LYS A 159 -31.30 24.08 -5.19
N ALA A 160 -31.18 22.82 -5.60
CA ALA A 160 -32.13 22.19 -6.51
C ALA A 160 -33.47 21.89 -5.82
N ASP A 161 -33.45 21.43 -4.57
CA ASP A 161 -34.64 21.17 -3.77
C ASP A 161 -35.40 22.48 -3.46
N THR A 162 -34.68 23.54 -3.08
CA THR A 162 -35.30 24.88 -2.93
C THR A 162 -35.87 25.42 -4.24
N LYS A 163 -35.20 25.18 -5.38
CA LYS A 163 -35.71 25.57 -6.70
C LYS A 163 -36.94 24.74 -7.11
N LYS A 164 -36.96 23.43 -6.86
CA LYS A 164 -38.12 22.57 -7.15
C LYS A 164 -39.35 22.95 -6.33
N VAL A 165 -39.19 23.21 -5.03
CA VAL A 165 -40.29 23.67 -4.16
C VAL A 165 -40.88 25.00 -4.66
N ASN A 166 -40.04 25.94 -5.08
CA ASN A 166 -40.50 27.23 -5.60
C ASN A 166 -41.10 27.15 -7.02
N THR A 167 -40.71 26.17 -7.84
CA THR A 167 -41.21 26.05 -9.22
C THR A 167 -42.56 25.32 -9.26
N VAL A 168 -42.74 24.26 -8.45
CA VAL A 168 -44.01 23.53 -8.36
C VAL A 168 -45.11 24.42 -7.74
N SER A 169 -44.78 25.16 -6.68
CA SER A 169 -45.73 26.10 -6.06
C SER A 169 -46.15 27.25 -6.98
N ASN A 170 -45.29 27.70 -7.89
CA ASN A 170 -45.61 28.75 -8.86
C ASN A 170 -46.39 28.22 -10.08
N ALA A 171 -46.11 27.00 -10.54
CA ALA A 171 -46.83 26.40 -11.67
C ALA A 171 -48.30 26.11 -11.33
N ASP A 172 -48.58 25.63 -10.11
CA ASP A 172 -49.95 25.38 -9.66
C ASP A 172 -50.73 26.69 -9.46
N THR A 173 -50.11 27.71 -8.85
CA THR A 173 -50.77 29.02 -8.65
C THR A 173 -51.01 29.77 -9.97
N GLN A 174 -50.06 29.75 -10.91
CA GLN A 174 -50.26 30.31 -12.24
C GLN A 174 -51.33 29.54 -13.03
N ALA A 175 -51.43 28.21 -12.87
CA ALA A 175 -52.49 27.44 -13.51
C ALA A 175 -53.89 27.80 -12.95
N ASP A 176 -54.00 28.21 -11.68
CA ASP A 176 -55.25 28.72 -11.11
C ASP A 176 -55.63 30.10 -11.67
N GLU A 177 -54.67 31.00 -11.86
CA GLU A 177 -54.90 32.33 -12.45
C GLU A 177 -55.31 32.24 -13.93
N VAL A 178 -54.67 31.34 -14.68
CA VAL A 178 -54.90 31.19 -16.12
C VAL A 178 -56.16 30.38 -16.43
N LYS A 179 -56.67 29.56 -15.50
CA LYS A 179 -57.93 28.83 -15.65
C LYS A 179 -59.10 29.74 -16.04
N GLY A 180 -59.25 30.89 -15.38
CA GLY A 180 -60.35 31.82 -15.64
C GLY A 180 -60.33 32.43 -17.06
N TRP A 181 -59.15 32.53 -17.68
CA TRP A 181 -59.01 33.00 -19.05
C TRP A 181 -59.48 31.94 -20.07
N PHE A 182 -59.21 30.67 -19.80
CA PHE A 182 -59.63 29.55 -20.65
C PHE A 182 -61.13 29.22 -20.55
N GLU A 183 -61.79 29.53 -19.44
CA GLU A 183 -63.24 29.30 -19.26
C GLU A 183 -64.11 30.07 -20.28
N GLY A 184 -63.63 31.24 -20.74
CA GLY A 184 -64.29 32.08 -21.74
C GLY A 184 -63.85 31.84 -23.18
N LEU A 185 -62.89 30.94 -23.41
CA LEU A 185 -62.26 30.73 -24.72
C LEU A 185 -62.95 29.60 -25.50
N GLN A 186 -62.92 29.68 -26.83
CA GLN A 186 -63.43 28.57 -27.67
C GLN A 186 -62.49 27.37 -27.60
N PRO A 187 -63.02 26.13 -27.59
CA PRO A 187 -62.22 24.92 -27.38
C PRO A 187 -61.12 24.71 -28.43
N GLU A 188 -61.33 25.20 -29.66
CA GLU A 188 -60.35 25.16 -30.75
C GLU A 188 -59.17 26.11 -30.50
N GLN A 189 -59.44 27.31 -29.98
CA GLN A 189 -58.39 28.27 -29.62
C GLN A 189 -57.63 27.82 -28.38
N ALA A 190 -58.31 27.21 -27.42
CA ALA A 190 -57.71 26.68 -26.21
C ALA A 190 -56.76 25.51 -26.53
N ALA A 191 -57.17 24.65 -27.47
CA ALA A 191 -56.35 23.56 -27.99
C ALA A 191 -55.05 24.08 -28.64
N GLU A 192 -55.12 25.18 -29.39
CA GLU A 192 -53.95 25.80 -30.01
C GLU A 192 -52.96 26.35 -28.98
N TYR A 193 -53.43 27.06 -27.94
CA TYR A 193 -52.57 27.54 -26.87
C TYR A 193 -51.98 26.42 -26.02
N ILE A 194 -52.76 25.38 -25.72
CA ILE A 194 -52.26 24.21 -24.99
C ILE A 194 -51.19 23.47 -25.79
N ARG A 195 -51.39 23.34 -27.11
CA ARG A 195 -50.38 22.80 -28.02
C ARG A 195 -49.10 23.62 -27.99
N GLU A 196 -49.20 24.94 -28.01
CA GLU A 196 -48.05 25.83 -27.93
C GLU A 196 -47.31 25.70 -26.59
N PHE A 197 -48.03 25.58 -25.46
CA PHE A 197 -47.42 25.35 -24.15
C PHE A 197 -46.68 24.01 -24.07
N SER A 198 -47.27 22.95 -24.62
CA SER A 198 -46.66 21.63 -24.66
C SER A 198 -45.40 21.60 -25.53
N ASN A 199 -45.45 22.21 -26.72
CA ASN A 199 -44.31 22.28 -27.65
C ASN A 199 -43.14 23.13 -27.10
N ASN A 200 -43.43 24.12 -26.25
CA ASN A 200 -42.44 24.94 -25.56
C ASN A 200 -41.81 24.26 -24.32
N GLY A 201 -42.03 22.96 -24.13
CA GLY A 201 -41.48 22.19 -23.01
C GLY A 201 -42.20 22.41 -21.67
N LYS A 202 -43.36 23.09 -21.67
CA LYS A 202 -44.21 23.30 -20.48
C LYS A 202 -45.35 22.27 -20.40
N MET A 203 -45.04 21.02 -20.73
CA MET A 203 -46.02 19.91 -20.76
C MET A 203 -46.72 19.70 -19.40
N GLY A 204 -45.96 19.79 -18.30
CA GLY A 204 -46.54 19.67 -16.95
C GLY A 204 -47.49 20.80 -16.57
N PHE A 205 -47.30 22.01 -17.12
CA PHE A 205 -48.20 23.15 -16.93
C PHE A 205 -49.48 22.99 -17.77
N ALA A 206 -49.34 22.53 -19.01
CA ALA A 206 -50.49 22.22 -19.86
C ALA A 206 -51.37 21.12 -19.24
N ALA A 207 -50.74 20.08 -18.66
CA ALA A 207 -51.44 19.03 -17.93
C ALA A 207 -52.11 19.56 -16.64
N SER A 208 -51.41 20.37 -15.82
CA SER A 208 -52.02 20.92 -14.60
C SER A 208 -53.18 21.88 -14.90
N LEU A 209 -53.08 22.67 -15.97
CA LEU A 209 -54.14 23.55 -16.45
C LEU A 209 -55.37 22.75 -16.92
N LEU A 210 -55.16 21.69 -17.71
CA LEU A 210 -56.24 20.78 -18.13
C LEU A 210 -56.87 20.03 -16.95
N GLN A 211 -56.09 19.65 -15.94
CA GLN A 211 -56.58 18.97 -14.73
C GLN A 211 -57.55 19.83 -13.94
N LYS A 212 -57.31 21.15 -13.89
CA LYS A 212 -58.12 22.12 -13.15
C LYS A 212 -59.39 22.53 -13.92
N MET A 213 -59.53 22.14 -15.18
CA MET A 213 -60.72 22.39 -15.99
C MET A 213 -61.84 21.36 -15.77
N PRO A 214 -63.11 21.74 -15.95
CA PRO A 214 -64.22 20.80 -15.97
C PRO A 214 -64.03 19.71 -17.06
N ASP A 215 -64.36 18.46 -16.74
CA ASP A 215 -64.17 17.32 -17.65
C ASP A 215 -64.78 17.53 -19.04
N ARG A 216 -65.93 18.23 -19.10
CA ARG A 216 -66.61 18.55 -20.37
C ARG A 216 -65.83 19.50 -21.26
N GLN A 217 -65.12 20.48 -20.70
CA GLN A 217 -64.26 21.40 -21.47
C GLN A 217 -62.94 20.73 -21.83
N LYS A 218 -62.33 20.01 -20.87
CA LYS A 218 -61.13 19.20 -21.10
C LYS A 218 -61.31 18.25 -22.29
N SER A 219 -62.37 17.45 -22.33
CA SER A 219 -62.61 16.52 -23.44
C SER A 219 -62.85 17.22 -24.78
N LYS A 220 -63.47 18.41 -24.79
CA LYS A 220 -63.65 19.20 -26.01
C LYS A 220 -62.34 19.78 -26.53
N ILE A 221 -61.48 20.28 -25.63
CA ILE A 221 -60.17 20.82 -25.97
C ILE A 221 -59.24 19.70 -26.45
N LEU A 222 -59.21 18.56 -25.74
CA LEU A 222 -58.46 17.38 -26.16
C LEU A 222 -58.95 16.85 -27.52
N GLY A 223 -60.26 16.85 -27.76
CA GLY A 223 -60.85 16.44 -29.04
C GLY A 223 -60.65 17.45 -30.19
N ALA A 224 -60.41 18.72 -29.88
CA ALA A 224 -60.08 19.75 -30.86
C ALA A 224 -58.58 19.80 -31.21
N MET A 225 -57.73 19.07 -30.47
CA MET A 225 -56.32 18.94 -30.81
C MET A 225 -56.14 17.95 -31.96
N ASN A 226 -55.62 18.45 -33.09
CA ASN A 226 -55.33 17.66 -34.29
C ASN A 226 -54.04 16.81 -34.20
N ASP A 227 -53.48 16.61 -33.00
CA ASP A 227 -52.27 15.83 -32.76
C ASP A 227 -52.52 14.73 -31.72
N PRO A 228 -52.75 13.48 -32.16
CA PRO A 228 -53.08 12.38 -31.26
C PRO A 228 -51.90 11.99 -30.35
N ILE A 229 -50.65 12.18 -30.78
CA ILE A 229 -49.47 11.82 -29.99
C ILE A 229 -49.34 12.77 -28.81
N LEU A 230 -49.54 14.06 -29.04
CA LEU A 230 -49.50 15.06 -27.99
C LEU A 230 -50.65 14.90 -26.98
N VAL A 231 -51.83 14.52 -27.46
CA VAL A 231 -53.00 14.21 -26.61
C VAL A 231 -52.68 13.04 -25.68
N ASP A 232 -52.10 11.96 -26.21
CA ASP A 232 -51.72 10.79 -25.39
C ASP A 232 -50.67 11.15 -24.34
N GLN A 233 -49.65 11.94 -24.71
CA GLN A 233 -48.65 12.42 -23.74
C GLN A 233 -49.25 13.34 -22.68
N LEU A 234 -50.25 14.16 -23.01
CA LEU A 234 -50.95 15.01 -22.05
C LEU A 234 -51.82 14.18 -21.10
N ILE A 235 -52.49 13.14 -21.61
CA ILE A 235 -53.25 12.19 -20.79
C ILE A 235 -52.32 11.38 -19.88
N GLU A 236 -51.16 10.96 -20.38
CA GLU A 236 -50.15 10.30 -19.56
C GLU A 236 -49.62 11.24 -18.47
N ALA A 237 -49.32 12.50 -18.80
CA ALA A 237 -48.91 13.51 -17.83
C ALA A 237 -50.02 13.88 -16.82
N LEU A 238 -51.30 13.75 -17.18
CA LEU A 238 -52.45 13.93 -16.29
C LEU A 238 -52.62 12.76 -15.30
N THR A 239 -52.18 11.56 -15.67
CA THR A 239 -52.38 10.32 -14.90
C THR A 239 -51.14 9.89 -14.11
N ASN A 240 -49.93 10.21 -14.58
CA ASN A 240 -48.68 10.04 -13.86
C ASN A 240 -48.56 11.10 -12.77
N LYS A 241 -49.05 10.75 -11.59
CA LYS A 241 -48.82 11.46 -10.34
C LYS A 241 -47.75 10.75 -9.51
#